data_AF-A0A7X6VWI0-F1
#
_entry.id   AF-A0A7X6VWI0-F1
#
_cell.length_a   1.000
_cell.length_b   1.000
_cell.length_c   1.000
_cell.angle_alpha   90.00
_cell.angle_beta   90.00
_cell.angle_gamma   90.00
#
_symmetry.space_group_name_H-M   'P 1'
#
loop_
_entity.id
_entity.type
_entity.pdbx_description
1 polymer ?
#
loop_
_entity_poly.entity_id
_entity_poly.type
_entity_poly.pdbx_seq_one_letter_code
_entity_poly.pdbx_strand_id
1 'polypeptide(L)'
;YDEWRETASSDGDFGTYTNVKFGPYKGESGLYTQVPAQDWFLMRAEEMIFIKAEGLAMSGKTGEAKALLEEFVNGSRMISGSGYTAPSDANALQNEIWYQRRIELWGEGFSFYDIMRLKKPVTRVENGVTSFPTAWQFNIEAEAPILLWLVPKSEIEANKGISEEDNNAKVAPPKP
;
A
#
# COMPACT_ATOMS: atom_id res chain seq x y z
N TYR A 1 -17.40 -31.87 -11.46
CA TYR A 1 -16.93 -30.49 -11.70
C TYR A 1 -17.98 -29.47 -11.27
N ASP A 2 -19.28 -29.75 -11.44
CA ASP A 2 -20.35 -28.83 -11.01
C ASP A 2 -20.48 -28.69 -9.48
N GLU A 3 -20.30 -29.76 -8.71
CA GLU A 3 -20.34 -29.72 -7.23
C GLU A 3 -19.24 -28.80 -6.62
N TRP A 4 -18.03 -28.82 -7.21
CA TRP A 4 -16.93 -27.94 -6.81
C TRP A 4 -17.20 -26.47 -7.15
N ARG A 5 -17.88 -26.23 -8.27
CA ARG A 5 -18.26 -24.89 -8.72
C ARG A 5 -19.36 -24.32 -7.83
N GLU A 6 -20.31 -25.14 -7.40
CA GLU A 6 -21.36 -24.75 -6.45
C GLU A 6 -20.76 -24.37 -5.09
N THR A 7 -19.84 -25.18 -4.57
CA THR A 7 -19.14 -24.95 -3.29
C THR A 7 -18.27 -23.69 -3.32
N ALA A 8 -17.48 -23.50 -4.40
CA ALA A 8 -16.67 -22.30 -4.58
C ALA A 8 -17.51 -21.02 -4.82
N SER A 9 -18.72 -21.16 -5.36
CA SER A 9 -19.67 -20.05 -5.52
C SER A 9 -20.50 -19.76 -4.28
N SER A 10 -20.72 -20.76 -3.41
CA SER A 10 -21.44 -20.60 -2.13
C SER A 10 -20.55 -20.00 -1.03
N ASP A 11 -19.24 -20.26 -1.08
CA ASP A 11 -18.22 -19.52 -0.29
C ASP A 11 -17.86 -18.16 -0.93
N GLY A 12 -18.51 -17.88 -2.05
CA GLY A 12 -18.32 -16.73 -2.91
C GLY A 12 -18.97 -15.44 -2.44
N ASP A 13 -19.62 -15.42 -1.27
CA ASP A 13 -20.21 -14.20 -0.73
C ASP A 13 -19.10 -13.21 -0.37
N PHE A 14 -18.63 -12.50 -1.39
CA PHE A 14 -17.69 -11.41 -1.29
C PHE A 14 -18.37 -10.36 -0.43
N GLY A 15 -18.10 -10.41 0.86
CA GLY A 15 -18.67 -9.50 1.84
C GLY A 15 -18.51 -8.06 1.40
N THR A 16 -19.40 -7.20 1.90
CA THR A 16 -19.30 -5.75 1.65
C THR A 16 -17.86 -5.29 1.85
N TYR A 17 -17.36 -4.47 0.92
CA TYR A 17 -15.97 -3.99 0.86
C TYR A 17 -14.91 -4.99 0.34
N THR A 18 -15.31 -6.09 -0.30
CA THR A 18 -14.37 -6.90 -1.09
C THR A 18 -13.72 -6.06 -2.17
N ASN A 19 -12.39 -6.06 -2.19
CA ASN A 19 -11.62 -5.27 -3.14
C ASN A 19 -11.62 -5.91 -4.54
N VAL A 20 -11.93 -5.10 -5.57
CA VAL A 20 -11.93 -5.48 -6.99
C VAL A 20 -10.88 -4.71 -7.80
N LYS A 21 -9.82 -4.22 -7.17
CA LYS A 21 -8.89 -3.25 -7.79
C LYS A 21 -8.29 -3.73 -9.10
N PHE A 22 -7.98 -5.01 -9.23
CA PHE A 22 -7.45 -5.61 -10.45
C PHE A 22 -8.53 -6.33 -11.27
N GLY A 23 -9.78 -5.85 -11.20
CA GLY A 23 -11.01 -6.53 -11.63
C GLY A 23 -10.93 -7.42 -12.88
N PRO A 24 -11.76 -8.48 -12.94
CA PRO A 24 -11.69 -9.47 -14.01
C PRO A 24 -11.92 -8.85 -15.40
N TYR A 25 -11.36 -9.50 -16.41
CA TYR A 25 -11.50 -9.11 -17.81
C TYR A 25 -12.96 -8.78 -18.18
N LYS A 26 -13.16 -7.64 -18.85
CA LYS A 26 -14.47 -7.09 -19.28
C LYS A 26 -15.48 -6.74 -18.18
N GLY A 27 -15.10 -6.75 -16.90
CA GLY A 27 -16.04 -6.46 -15.82
C GLY A 27 -17.21 -7.45 -15.80
N GLU A 28 -17.01 -8.64 -16.37
CA GLU A 28 -17.99 -9.73 -16.29
C GLU A 28 -18.23 -10.00 -14.81
N SER A 29 -19.50 -9.88 -14.39
CA SER A 29 -19.97 -9.81 -13.00
C SER A 29 -19.67 -11.03 -12.13
N GLY A 30 -18.83 -11.95 -12.59
CA GLY A 30 -18.33 -13.07 -11.82
C GLY A 30 -16.88 -12.83 -11.44
N LEU A 31 -16.64 -12.47 -10.18
CA LEU A 31 -15.38 -12.79 -9.50
C LEU A 31 -15.14 -14.33 -9.41
N TYR A 32 -16.03 -15.13 -9.98
CA TYR A 32 -16.10 -16.59 -10.01
C TYR A 32 -15.51 -17.23 -11.27
N THR A 33 -14.70 -16.51 -12.06
CA THR A 33 -13.98 -17.16 -13.16
C THR A 33 -12.94 -18.10 -12.55
N GLN A 34 -13.04 -19.41 -12.81
CA GLN A 34 -12.06 -20.40 -12.32
C GLN A 34 -10.64 -20.22 -12.90
N VAL A 35 -10.47 -19.26 -13.81
CA VAL A 35 -9.17 -18.82 -14.32
C VAL A 35 -8.90 -17.43 -13.73
N PRO A 36 -8.02 -17.29 -12.72
CA PRO A 36 -7.64 -16.01 -12.15
C PRO A 36 -6.67 -15.27 -13.11
N ALA A 37 -7.13 -14.99 -14.34
CA ALA A 37 -6.36 -14.24 -15.33
C ALA A 37 -6.63 -12.75 -15.16
N GLN A 38 -5.63 -12.00 -14.72
CA GLN A 38 -5.66 -10.54 -14.59
C GLN A 38 -4.32 -9.96 -15.02
N ASP A 39 -4.36 -8.81 -15.66
CA ASP A 39 -3.16 -8.06 -16.02
C ASP A 39 -2.58 -7.40 -14.77
N TRP A 40 -1.27 -7.49 -14.61
CA TRP A 40 -0.54 -6.82 -13.53
C TRP A 40 0.16 -5.59 -14.07
N PHE A 41 -0.38 -4.42 -13.72
CA PHE A 41 0.24 -3.15 -14.05
C PHE A 41 1.45 -2.92 -13.14
N LEU A 42 2.63 -2.82 -13.73
CA LEU A 42 3.86 -2.52 -12.98
C LEU A 42 4.08 -1.01 -12.79
N MET A 43 3.49 -0.18 -13.65
CA MET A 43 3.58 1.28 -13.62
C MET A 43 2.31 1.91 -14.20
N ARG A 44 1.94 3.09 -13.70
CA ARG A 44 0.81 3.91 -14.21
C ARG A 44 1.14 5.40 -14.18
N ALA A 45 0.38 6.20 -14.92
CA ALA A 45 0.61 7.64 -15.02
C ALA A 45 0.45 8.35 -13.67
N GLU A 46 -0.49 7.89 -12.85
CA GLU A 46 -0.77 8.45 -11.53
C GLU A 46 0.42 8.35 -10.57
N GLU A 47 1.22 7.29 -10.67
CA GLU A 47 2.46 7.17 -9.92
C GLU A 47 3.41 8.34 -10.21
N MET A 48 3.56 8.71 -11.49
CA MET A 48 4.41 9.83 -11.91
C MET A 48 3.88 11.18 -11.42
N ILE A 49 2.55 11.35 -11.35
CA ILE A 49 1.92 12.55 -10.79
C ILE A 49 2.28 12.68 -9.30
N PHE A 50 2.18 11.59 -8.54
CA PHE A 50 2.54 11.60 -7.11
C PHE A 50 4.04 11.80 -6.88
N ILE A 51 4.91 11.21 -7.69
CA ILE A 51 6.37 11.47 -7.63
C ILE A 51 6.66 12.95 -7.89
N LYS A 52 6.00 13.56 -8.89
CA LYS A 52 6.14 14.99 -9.17
C LYS A 52 5.64 15.85 -8.01
N ALA A 53 4.46 15.56 -7.47
CA ALA A 53 3.90 16.30 -6.33
C ALA A 53 4.82 16.25 -5.11
N GLU A 54 5.33 15.06 -4.77
CA GLU A 54 6.28 14.87 -3.69
C GLU A 54 7.60 15.61 -3.94
N GLY A 55 8.18 15.47 -5.13
CA GLY A 55 9.42 16.16 -5.49
C GLY A 55 9.30 17.68 -5.44
N LEU A 56 8.17 18.24 -5.87
CA LEU A 56 7.86 19.67 -5.72
C LEU A 56 7.76 20.06 -4.25
N ALA A 57 7.06 19.29 -3.42
CA ALA A 57 6.92 19.58 -2.00
C ALA A 57 8.26 19.51 -1.26
N MET A 58 9.09 18.49 -1.55
CA MET A 58 10.41 18.31 -0.93
C MET A 58 11.45 19.33 -1.43
N SER A 59 11.27 19.91 -2.62
CA SER A 59 12.13 20.98 -3.15
C SER A 59 11.71 22.39 -2.73
N GLY A 60 10.76 22.52 -1.81
CA GLY A 60 10.28 23.81 -1.29
C GLY A 60 9.27 24.52 -2.20
N LYS A 61 8.86 23.89 -3.31
CA LYS A 61 7.84 24.40 -4.24
C LYS A 61 6.43 24.00 -3.79
N THR A 62 6.11 24.30 -2.54
CA THR A 62 4.86 23.85 -1.89
C THR A 62 3.60 24.34 -2.60
N GLY A 63 3.60 25.56 -3.14
CA GLY A 63 2.49 26.08 -3.93
C GLY A 63 2.21 25.28 -5.21
N GLU A 64 3.28 24.91 -5.94
CA GLU A 64 3.16 24.07 -7.15
C GLU A 64 2.71 22.65 -6.79
N ALA A 65 3.25 22.08 -5.70
CA ALA A 65 2.87 20.75 -5.22
C ALA A 65 1.40 20.67 -4.79
N LYS A 66 0.93 21.66 -4.02
CA LYS A 66 -0.46 21.79 -3.58
C LYS A 66 -1.40 21.90 -4.78
N ALA A 67 -1.10 22.80 -5.72
CA ALA A 67 -1.92 22.98 -6.92
C ALA A 67 -2.03 21.69 -7.74
N LEU A 68 -0.91 20.98 -7.94
CA LEU A 68 -0.89 19.71 -8.67
C LEU A 68 -1.73 18.63 -7.97
N LEU A 69 -1.63 18.51 -6.64
CA LEU A 69 -2.40 17.53 -5.89
C LEU A 69 -3.90 17.85 -5.93
N GLU A 70 -4.26 19.12 -5.72
CA GLU A 70 -5.65 19.57 -5.77
C GLU A 70 -6.26 19.39 -7.17
N GLU A 71 -5.51 19.70 -8.23
CA GLU A 71 -5.92 19.47 -9.62
C GLU A 71 -6.21 17.98 -9.88
N PHE A 72 -5.28 17.10 -9.49
CA PHE A 72 -5.43 15.66 -9.70
C PHE A 72 -6.63 15.09 -8.94
N VAL A 73 -6.74 15.36 -7.63
CA VAL A 73 -7.79 14.79 -6.79
C VAL A 73 -9.17 15.33 -7.20
N ASN A 74 -9.31 16.65 -7.35
CA ASN A 74 -10.59 17.24 -7.76
C ASN A 74 -10.99 16.85 -9.19
N GLY A 75 -10.03 16.74 -10.11
CA GLY A 75 -10.32 16.41 -11.50
C GLY A 75 -10.67 14.94 -11.74
N SER A 76 -10.18 14.02 -10.91
CA SER A 76 -10.18 12.59 -11.24
C SER A 76 -10.67 11.64 -10.15
N ARG A 77 -10.86 12.10 -8.91
CA ARG A 77 -11.20 11.22 -7.76
C ARG A 77 -12.41 11.68 -6.95
N MET A 78 -12.74 12.97 -7.01
CA MET A 78 -13.92 13.50 -6.30
C MET A 78 -15.23 13.11 -6.98
N ILE A 79 -16.25 12.86 -6.17
CA ILE A 79 -17.63 12.67 -6.65
C ILE A 79 -18.27 14.05 -6.84
N SER A 80 -19.16 14.17 -7.83
CA SER A 80 -19.87 15.43 -8.13
C SER A 80 -20.44 16.07 -6.86
N GLY A 81 -20.10 17.36 -6.63
CA GLY A 81 -20.55 18.12 -5.47
C GLY A 81 -19.64 18.06 -4.23
N SER A 82 -18.52 17.34 -4.29
CA SER A 82 -17.48 17.33 -3.25
C SER A 82 -16.21 18.03 -3.72
N GLY A 83 -15.52 18.73 -2.81
CA GLY A 83 -14.27 19.44 -3.10
C GLY A 83 -13.15 18.98 -2.18
N TYR A 84 -11.93 18.96 -2.70
CA TYR A 84 -10.71 18.63 -2.00
C TYR A 84 -9.78 19.84 -1.92
N THR A 85 -9.19 20.06 -0.75
CA THR A 85 -8.20 21.11 -0.50
C THR A 85 -7.06 20.52 0.30
N ALA A 86 -5.84 20.60 -0.23
CA ALA A 86 -4.65 20.10 0.43
C ALA A 86 -4.13 21.12 1.46
N PRO A 87 -3.35 20.70 2.47
CA PRO A 87 -2.70 21.62 3.39
C PRO A 87 -1.73 22.58 2.69
N SER A 88 -1.53 23.77 3.27
CA SER A 88 -0.55 24.75 2.77
C SER A 88 0.79 24.68 3.51
N ASP A 89 0.81 24.13 4.73
CA ASP A 89 2.06 23.87 5.46
C ASP A 89 2.89 22.78 4.76
N ALA A 90 4.20 22.96 4.69
CA ALA A 90 5.08 22.08 3.93
C ALA A 90 5.06 20.63 4.45
N ASN A 91 5.11 20.43 5.76
CA ASN A 91 5.13 19.10 6.36
C ASN A 91 3.76 18.43 6.27
N ALA A 92 2.69 19.19 6.51
CA ALA A 92 1.33 18.71 6.34
C ALA A 92 1.05 18.32 4.88
N LEU A 93 1.52 19.11 3.91
CA LEU A 93 1.37 18.80 2.49
C LEU A 93 2.14 17.53 2.10
N GLN A 94 3.37 17.35 2.58
CA GLN A 94 4.12 16.10 2.33
C GLN A 94 3.39 14.87 2.90
N ASN A 95 2.86 14.96 4.12
CA ASN A 95 2.08 13.88 4.72
C ASN A 95 0.77 13.62 3.96
N GLU A 96 0.12 14.67 3.46
CA GLU A 96 -1.09 14.56 2.65
C GLU A 96 -0.80 13.91 1.29
N ILE A 97 0.29 14.27 0.62
CA ILE A 97 0.73 13.63 -0.62
C ILE A 97 0.95 12.13 -0.39
N TRP A 98 1.64 11.77 0.71
CA TRP A 98 1.85 10.37 1.08
C TRP A 98 0.51 9.65 1.37
N TYR A 99 -0.43 10.31 2.04
CA TYR A 99 -1.76 9.77 2.31
C TYR A 99 -2.56 9.51 1.03
N GLN A 100 -2.64 10.49 0.12
CA GLN A 100 -3.31 10.34 -1.17
C GLN A 100 -2.66 9.26 -2.04
N ARG A 101 -1.33 9.16 -2.01
CA ARG A 101 -0.59 8.10 -2.71
C ARG A 101 -0.92 6.71 -2.16
N ARG A 102 -1.10 6.56 -0.84
CA ARG A 102 -1.54 5.29 -0.22
C ARG A 102 -2.96 4.89 -0.65
N ILE A 103 -3.84 5.85 -0.85
CA ILE A 103 -5.19 5.61 -1.37
C ILE A 103 -5.11 5.16 -2.84
N GLU A 104 -4.45 5.95 -3.68
CA GLU A 104 -4.37 5.68 -5.12
C GLU A 104 -3.70 4.34 -5.42
N LEU A 105 -2.55 4.08 -4.79
CA LEU A 105 -1.68 2.94 -5.08
C LEU A 105 -1.87 1.77 -4.12
N TRP A 106 -3.00 1.73 -3.41
CA TRP A 106 -3.33 0.65 -2.50
C TRP A 106 -3.23 -0.72 -3.19
N GLY A 107 -2.57 -1.71 -2.59
CA GLY A 107 -2.47 -3.05 -3.19
C GLY A 107 -1.52 -3.20 -4.39
N GLU A 108 -0.84 -2.13 -4.82
CA GLU A 108 0.14 -2.16 -5.92
C GLU A 108 1.60 -2.33 -5.42
N GLY A 109 1.81 -2.58 -4.12
CA GLY A 109 3.13 -2.90 -3.54
C GLY A 109 3.98 -1.70 -3.07
N PHE A 110 3.48 -0.48 -3.15
CA PHE A 110 4.27 0.73 -2.80
C PHE A 110 4.38 1.03 -1.31
N SER A 111 3.41 0.62 -0.48
CA SER A 111 3.32 1.07 0.91
C SER A 111 4.56 0.73 1.74
N PHE A 112 5.15 -0.45 1.55
CA PHE A 112 6.36 -0.86 2.26
C PHE A 112 7.54 0.06 1.94
N TYR A 113 7.78 0.35 0.66
CA TYR A 113 8.88 1.22 0.24
C TYR A 113 8.67 2.67 0.70
N ASP A 114 7.43 3.17 0.64
CA ASP A 114 7.10 4.50 1.16
C ASP A 114 7.34 4.59 2.68
N ILE A 115 6.95 3.57 3.44
CA ILE A 115 7.24 3.46 4.89
C ILE A 115 8.74 3.53 5.17
N MET A 116 9.53 2.74 4.43
CA MET A 116 10.98 2.65 4.63
C MET A 116 11.69 3.95 4.28
N ARG A 117 11.39 4.55 3.12
CA ARG A 117 12.10 5.77 2.66
C ARG A 117 11.68 7.03 3.43
N LEU A 118 10.43 7.10 3.90
CA LEU A 118 9.91 8.22 4.68
C LEU A 118 10.08 8.03 6.19
N LYS A 119 10.67 6.90 6.62
CA LYS A 119 10.88 6.55 8.03
C LYS A 119 9.58 6.65 8.84
N LYS A 120 8.50 6.09 8.30
CA LYS A 120 7.18 6.12 8.94
C LYS A 120 6.95 4.85 9.77
N PRO A 121 6.16 4.91 10.86
CA PRO A 121 5.73 3.71 11.56
C PRO A 121 4.63 2.98 10.77
N VAL A 122 4.44 1.69 11.08
CA VAL A 122 3.26 0.93 10.67
C VAL A 122 2.23 0.98 11.79
N THR A 123 1.09 1.62 11.54
CA THR A 123 0.00 1.72 12.51
C THR A 123 -1.18 0.86 12.05
N ARG A 124 -1.58 -0.10 12.89
CA ARG A 124 -2.77 -0.95 12.71
C ARG A 124 -3.81 -0.74 13.80
N VAL A 125 -3.41 -0.20 14.94
CA VAL A 125 -4.30 0.22 16.02
C VAL A 125 -3.97 1.65 16.38
N GLU A 126 -4.97 2.52 16.34
CA GLU A 126 -4.84 3.92 16.71
C GLU A 126 -6.00 4.30 17.63
N ASN A 127 -5.68 4.80 18.83
CA ASN A 127 -6.69 5.16 19.85
C ASN A 127 -7.73 4.05 20.16
N GLY A 128 -7.29 2.78 20.12
CA GLY A 128 -8.16 1.61 20.32
C GLY A 128 -9.06 1.27 19.13
N VAL A 129 -8.95 2.00 18.02
CA VAL A 129 -9.70 1.75 16.78
C VAL A 129 -8.83 0.96 15.81
N THR A 130 -9.40 -0.10 15.23
CA THR A 130 -8.73 -0.96 14.26
C THR A 130 -9.74 -1.73 13.41
N SER A 131 -9.38 -1.98 12.15
CA SER A 131 -10.09 -2.91 11.26
C SER A 131 -9.38 -4.26 11.14
N PHE A 132 -8.29 -4.47 11.88
CA PHE A 132 -7.51 -5.69 11.83
C PHE A 132 -8.06 -6.75 12.81
N PRO A 133 -8.05 -8.04 12.43
CA PRO A 133 -8.37 -9.12 13.38
C PRO A 133 -7.39 -9.11 14.55
N THR A 134 -7.82 -9.60 15.73
CA THR A 134 -7.05 -9.52 16.99
C THR A 134 -5.60 -9.95 16.86
N ALA A 135 -5.30 -11.02 16.11
CA ALA A 135 -3.93 -11.50 15.91
C ALA A 135 -2.99 -10.52 15.18
N TRP A 136 -3.53 -9.46 14.56
CA TRP A 136 -2.81 -8.50 13.74
C TRP A 136 -2.87 -7.07 14.30
N GLN A 137 -3.40 -6.89 15.50
CA GLN A 137 -3.60 -5.59 16.15
C GLN A 137 -2.31 -5.08 16.82
N PHE A 138 -1.24 -4.89 16.04
CA PHE A 138 0.05 -4.41 16.53
C PHE A 138 0.59 -3.27 15.68
N ASN A 139 1.36 -2.39 16.30
CA ASN A 139 2.09 -1.33 15.62
C ASN A 139 3.58 -1.69 15.51
N ILE A 140 4.24 -1.16 14.49
CA ILE A 140 5.68 -1.31 14.28
C ILE A 140 6.28 0.09 14.22
N GLU A 141 7.27 0.34 15.07
CA GLU A 141 7.99 1.62 15.08
C GLU A 141 8.71 1.87 13.75
N ALA A 142 8.91 3.14 13.44
CA ALA A 142 9.73 3.53 12.29
C ALA A 142 11.13 2.92 12.42
N GLU A 143 11.67 2.41 11.30
CA GLU A 143 13.02 1.84 11.23
C GLU A 143 13.26 0.61 12.12
N ALA A 144 12.19 -0.01 12.64
CA ALA A 144 12.32 -1.23 13.44
C ALA A 144 13.00 -2.36 12.63
N PRO A 145 13.92 -3.15 13.24
CA PRO A 145 14.67 -4.19 12.52
C PRO A 145 13.81 -5.25 11.82
N ILE A 146 12.59 -5.47 12.30
CA ILE A 146 11.61 -6.41 11.69
C ILE A 146 11.22 -6.01 10.26
N LEU A 147 11.40 -4.75 9.88
CA LEU A 147 11.13 -4.25 8.53
C LEU A 147 12.22 -4.63 7.53
N LEU A 148 13.38 -5.10 8.00
CA LEU A 148 14.48 -5.50 7.15
C LEU A 148 14.41 -6.97 6.80
N TRP A 149 14.58 -7.28 5.53
CA TRP A 149 14.64 -8.66 5.04
C TRP A 149 15.94 -9.32 5.49
N LEU A 150 15.85 -10.57 5.92
CA LEU A 150 17.02 -11.38 6.21
C LEU A 150 17.53 -11.99 4.91
N VAL A 151 18.85 -12.08 4.77
CA VAL A 151 19.47 -12.91 3.73
C VAL A 151 19.03 -14.37 3.98
N PRO A 152 18.57 -15.10 2.95
CA PRO A 152 18.13 -16.48 3.12
C PRO A 152 19.24 -17.36 3.68
N LYS A 153 18.88 -18.26 4.59
CA LYS A 153 19.84 -19.18 5.22
C LYS A 153 20.63 -20.00 4.20
N SER A 154 19.99 -20.42 3.11
CA SER A 154 20.66 -21.15 2.03
C SER A 154 21.77 -20.35 1.35
N GLU A 155 21.62 -19.02 1.25
CA GLU A 155 22.67 -18.15 0.69
C GLU A 155 23.83 -18.02 1.67
N ILE A 156 23.55 -17.83 2.96
CA ILE A 156 24.56 -17.78 4.03
C ILE A 156 25.37 -19.09 4.10
N GLU A 157 24.73 -20.24 3.97
CA GLU A 157 25.40 -21.55 4.02
C GLU A 157 26.22 -21.85 2.76
N ALA A 158 25.81 -21.35 1.59
CA ALA A 158 26.49 -21.59 0.32
C ALA A 158 27.65 -20.62 0.08
N ASN A 159 27.53 -19.37 0.54
CA ASN A 159 28.47 -18.30 0.24
C ASN A 159 29.46 -18.08 1.38
N LYS A 160 30.70 -18.54 1.17
CA LYS A 160 31.80 -18.42 2.16
C LYS A 160 32.24 -16.97 2.46
N GLY A 161 31.75 -15.99 1.70
CA GLY A 161 32.08 -14.57 1.86
C GLY A 161 31.18 -13.83 2.84
N ILE A 162 30.12 -14.47 3.34
CA ILE A 162 29.17 -13.89 4.29
C ILE A 162 28.91 -14.89 5.42
N SER A 163 28.49 -14.35 6.55
CA SER A 163 28.15 -15.11 7.74
C SER A 163 26.83 -14.61 8.33
N GLU A 164 26.32 -15.31 9.33
CA GLU A 164 25.12 -14.84 10.03
C GLU A 164 25.33 -13.50 10.76
N GLU A 165 26.58 -13.15 11.10
CA GLU A 165 26.92 -11.87 11.72
C GLU A 165 26.76 -10.68 10.74
N ASP A 166 26.81 -10.94 9.43
CA ASP A 166 26.61 -9.95 8.38
C ASP A 166 25.12 -9.73 8.06
N ASN A 167 24.22 -10.53 8.63
CA ASN A 167 22.80 -10.48 8.36
C ASN A 167 22.09 -9.41 9.21
N ASN A 168 20.89 -9.00 8.77
CA ASN A 168 20.05 -8.13 9.59
C ASN A 168 19.65 -8.84 10.90
N ALA A 169 19.38 -8.06 11.95
CA ALA A 169 19.05 -8.60 13.26
C ALA A 169 17.76 -9.45 13.23
N LYS A 170 17.86 -10.71 13.67
CA LYS A 170 16.70 -11.58 13.89
C LYS A 170 15.93 -11.11 15.12
N VAL A 171 14.74 -10.55 14.90
CA VAL A 171 13.87 -10.08 15.98
C VAL A 171 12.58 -10.88 16.04
N ALA A 172 11.97 -10.95 17.22
CA ALA A 172 10.70 -11.62 17.40
C ALA A 172 9.57 -10.90 16.63
N PRO A 173 8.58 -11.63 16.08
CA PRO A 173 7.41 -11.00 15.49
C PRO A 173 6.67 -10.11 16.50
N PRO A 174 6.13 -8.96 16.05
CA PRO A 174 5.30 -8.12 16.89
C PRO A 174 4.07 -8.89 17.38
N LYS A 175 3.62 -8.57 18.59
CA LYS A 175 2.45 -9.18 19.24
C LYS A 175 1.33 -8.15 19.35
N PRO A 176 0.05 -8.56 19.27
CA PRO A 176 -1.11 -7.71 19.56
C PRO A 176 -1.06 -7.08 20.96
#